data_AF-A0A3C0UMT2-F1
#
_entry.id   AF-A0A3C0UMT2-F1
#
_cell.length_a   1.000
_cell.length_b   1.000
_cell.length_c   1.000
_cell.angle_alpha   90.00
_cell.angle_beta   90.00
_cell.angle_gamma   90.00
#
_symmetry.space_group_name_H-M   'P 1'
#
loop_
_entity.id
_entity.type
_entity.pdbx_description
1 polymer ?
#
loop_
_entity_poly.entity_id
_entity_poly.type
_entity_poly.pdbx_seq_one_letter_code
_entity_poly.pdbx_strand_id
1 'polypeptide(L)'
;MRTPLFILLFLTVSVLSFSQSFYNPYSTQPSKRSTSSRSSLFEEPTTTNPSVRYQNGYQKSDGTYVQGHYKTESSSTNLDNFSTQGNSNPFTSESGSRARDNSPNANNYGQGRTIHTGPRGGQYYYNDNGNKVYVPKQSTTFPF
;
A
#
# COMPACT_ATOMS: atom_id res chain seq x y z
N MET A 1 16.27 40.71 -34.54
CA MET A 1 15.17 40.58 -33.56
C MET A 1 14.29 39.41 -33.98
N ARG A 2 14.19 38.35 -33.18
CA ARG A 2 13.31 37.19 -33.43
C ARG A 2 12.46 36.99 -32.18
N THR A 3 11.16 37.19 -32.28
CA THR A 3 10.19 36.91 -31.21
C THR A 3 9.84 35.42 -31.24
N PRO A 4 9.92 34.68 -30.11
CA PRO A 4 9.37 33.33 -30.07
C PRO A 4 7.88 33.39 -29.73
N LEU A 5 7.11 32.70 -30.57
CA LEU A 5 5.67 32.44 -30.45
C LEU A 5 5.43 31.49 -29.26
N PHE A 6 4.72 31.93 -28.22
CA PHE A 6 4.30 31.07 -27.12
C PHE A 6 3.08 30.24 -27.55
N ILE A 7 3.28 28.93 -27.74
CA ILE A 7 2.19 27.98 -27.93
C ILE A 7 1.57 27.69 -26.56
N LEU A 8 0.32 28.13 -26.39
CA LEU A 8 -0.49 27.87 -25.21
C LEU A 8 -1.01 26.42 -25.27
N LEU A 9 -0.43 25.50 -24.50
CA LEU A 9 -0.90 24.12 -24.42
C LEU A 9 -1.95 24.00 -23.29
N PHE A 10 -3.20 23.77 -23.65
CA PHE A 10 -4.27 23.45 -22.69
C PHE A 10 -4.04 22.06 -22.10
N LEU A 11 -3.72 21.99 -20.81
CA LEU A 11 -3.55 20.74 -20.07
C LEU A 11 -4.90 20.35 -19.48
N THR A 12 -5.49 19.27 -19.99
CA THR A 12 -6.76 18.72 -19.51
C THR A 12 -6.57 18.11 -18.12
N VAL A 13 -7.21 18.69 -17.11
CA VAL A 13 -7.25 18.11 -15.77
C VAL A 13 -8.42 17.12 -15.72
N SER A 14 -8.13 15.83 -15.86
CA SER A 14 -9.09 14.76 -15.59
C SER A 14 -9.26 14.61 -14.08
N VAL A 15 -10.30 15.21 -13.53
CA VAL A 15 -10.71 15.00 -12.13
C VAL A 15 -11.57 13.74 -12.08
N LEU A 16 -10.98 12.61 -11.71
CA LEU A 16 -11.75 11.46 -11.26
C LEU A 16 -12.26 11.75 -9.84
N SER A 17 -13.52 12.14 -9.72
CA SER A 17 -14.18 12.36 -8.43
C SER A 17 -14.53 11.02 -7.79
N PHE A 18 -13.89 10.68 -6.67
CA PHE A 18 -14.31 9.59 -5.78
C PHE A 18 -14.76 10.20 -4.45
N SER A 19 -15.97 9.88 -3.99
CA SER A 19 -16.53 10.43 -2.76
C SER A 19 -15.86 9.79 -1.54
N GLN A 20 -15.40 10.60 -0.60
CA GLN A 20 -14.96 10.12 0.71
C GLN A 20 -16.12 10.29 1.70
N SER A 21 -16.59 9.18 2.27
CA SER A 21 -17.60 9.17 3.33
C SER A 21 -16.89 9.26 4.69
N PHE A 22 -17.33 10.19 5.55
CA PHE A 22 -16.75 10.38 6.88
C PHE A 22 -17.29 9.32 7.85
N TYR A 23 -16.56 8.21 8.03
CA TYR A 23 -16.87 7.19 9.03
C TYR A 23 -16.18 7.49 10.37
N ASN A 24 -16.93 7.37 11.47
CA ASN A 24 -16.51 7.67 12.84
C ASN A 24 -15.97 6.40 13.54
N PRO A 25 -14.68 6.33 13.91
CA PRO A 25 -14.04 5.07 14.35
C PRO A 25 -14.24 4.72 15.84
N TYR A 26 -14.96 5.52 16.62
CA TYR A 26 -15.33 5.15 18.00
C TYR A 26 -16.68 4.43 18.04
N SER A 27 -16.75 3.21 17.49
CA SER A 27 -17.93 2.36 17.63
C SER A 27 -17.55 0.89 17.82
N THR A 28 -17.79 0.44 19.04
CA THR A 28 -17.94 -0.93 19.56
C THR A 28 -17.46 -2.12 18.73
N GLN A 29 -16.57 -2.91 19.35
CA GLN A 29 -16.25 -4.28 18.97
C GLN A 29 -17.51 -5.10 18.65
N PRO A 30 -17.57 -5.82 17.52
CA PRO A 30 -18.70 -6.69 17.24
C PRO A 30 -18.64 -7.93 18.12
N SER A 31 -19.56 -8.07 19.08
CA SER A 31 -19.83 -9.34 19.73
C SER A 31 -20.60 -10.25 18.76
N LYS A 32 -19.90 -11.16 18.07
CA LYS A 32 -20.57 -12.19 17.26
C LYS A 32 -20.75 -13.48 18.04
N ARG A 33 -22.03 -13.79 18.25
CA ARG A 33 -22.60 -15.04 18.76
C ARG A 33 -22.06 -16.23 17.95
N SER A 34 -21.41 -17.17 18.63
CA SER A 34 -20.87 -18.39 18.03
C SER A 34 -22.00 -19.32 17.60
N THR A 35 -22.15 -19.52 16.29
CA THR A 35 -22.82 -20.71 15.75
C THR A 35 -21.77 -21.56 15.06
N SER A 36 -21.47 -22.69 15.70
CA SER A 36 -20.48 -23.68 15.28
C SER A 36 -20.89 -24.37 13.99
N SER A 37 -20.04 -24.28 12.96
CA SER A 37 -19.94 -25.29 11.90
C SER A 37 -18.48 -25.36 11.43
N ARG A 38 -17.89 -26.54 11.59
CA ARG A 38 -16.49 -26.86 11.26
C ARG A 38 -16.28 -26.90 9.75
N SER A 39 -15.34 -26.10 9.24
CA SER A 39 -14.50 -26.48 8.10
C SER A 39 -13.15 -25.75 8.21
N SER A 40 -12.07 -26.52 8.06
CA SER A 40 -10.69 -26.11 8.31
C SER A 40 -10.08 -25.44 7.09
N LEU A 41 -10.12 -24.12 7.02
CA LEU A 41 -9.20 -23.26 6.26
C LEU A 41 -9.07 -21.98 7.08
N PHE A 42 -7.86 -21.55 7.40
CA PHE A 42 -7.54 -20.41 8.28
C PHE A 42 -8.42 -19.17 7.96
N GLU A 43 -9.47 -18.97 8.74
CA GLU A 43 -10.26 -17.74 8.76
C GLU A 43 -9.52 -16.78 9.69
N GLU A 44 -8.48 -16.14 9.16
CA GLU A 44 -7.65 -15.20 9.91
C GLU A 44 -8.44 -13.89 10.07
N PRO A 45 -8.81 -13.48 11.29
CA PRO A 45 -9.39 -12.16 11.49
C PRO A 45 -8.31 -11.14 11.18
N THR A 46 -8.40 -10.50 10.01
CA THR A 46 -7.46 -9.47 9.57
C THR A 46 -7.59 -8.22 10.44
N THR A 47 -7.07 -8.29 11.65
CA THR A 47 -6.93 -7.15 12.53
C THR A 47 -5.88 -6.26 11.91
N THR A 48 -6.35 -5.18 11.29
CA THR A 48 -5.47 -4.15 10.75
C THR A 48 -4.89 -3.35 11.91
N ASN A 49 -3.72 -2.75 11.70
CA ASN A 49 -3.07 -1.95 12.74
C ASN A 49 -4.00 -0.81 13.16
N PRO A 50 -4.39 -0.70 14.45
CA PRO A 50 -5.26 0.38 14.90
C PRO A 50 -4.56 1.74 14.90
N SER A 51 -3.22 1.76 14.84
CA SER A 51 -2.44 2.98 14.74
C SER A 51 -2.41 3.47 13.29
N VAL A 52 -3.04 4.61 13.06
CA VAL A 52 -3.30 5.18 11.73
C VAL A 52 -2.81 6.62 11.69
N ARG A 53 -2.25 7.03 10.55
CA ARG A 53 -1.95 8.43 10.25
C ARG A 53 -2.46 8.87 8.89
N TYR A 54 -2.74 10.15 8.77
CA TYR A 54 -3.04 10.79 7.49
C TYR A 54 -1.73 11.09 6.74
N GLN A 55 -1.68 10.70 5.47
CA GLN A 55 -0.64 11.09 4.54
C GLN A 55 -1.16 12.25 3.71
N ASN A 56 -0.52 13.42 3.81
CA ASN A 56 -0.87 14.57 2.97
C ASN A 56 -0.68 14.25 1.48
N GLY A 57 -1.54 14.85 0.67
CA GLY A 57 -1.39 14.82 -0.79
C GLY A 57 -0.16 15.59 -1.24
N TYR A 58 0.38 15.22 -2.40
CA TYR A 58 1.57 15.83 -2.98
C TYR A 58 1.60 15.66 -4.49
N GLN A 59 2.38 16.49 -5.18
CA GLN A 59 2.61 16.36 -6.62
C GLN A 59 3.92 15.59 -6.86
N LYS A 60 3.88 14.58 -7.73
CA LYS A 60 5.08 13.87 -8.19
C LYS A 60 5.86 14.73 -9.19
N SER A 61 7.12 14.38 -9.44
CA SER A 61 7.96 15.07 -10.43
C SER A 61 7.43 14.99 -11.87
N ASP A 62 6.60 14.00 -12.18
CA ASP A 62 5.90 13.84 -13.46
C ASP A 62 4.64 14.72 -13.59
N GLY A 63 4.33 15.55 -12.57
CA GLY A 63 3.17 16.43 -12.53
C GLY A 63 1.89 15.78 -12.00
N THR A 64 1.85 14.45 -11.84
CA THR A 64 0.67 13.75 -11.31
C THR A 64 0.46 14.10 -9.84
N TYR A 65 -0.75 14.50 -9.48
CA TYR A 65 -1.14 14.72 -8.09
C TYR A 65 -1.53 13.40 -7.41
N VAL A 66 -0.99 13.16 -6.21
CA VAL A 66 -1.35 12.05 -5.33
C VAL A 66 -2.22 12.62 -4.22
N GLN A 67 -3.48 12.18 -4.14
CA GLN A 67 -4.40 12.60 -3.09
C GLN A 67 -3.98 12.06 -1.71
N GLY A 68 -4.23 12.88 -0.68
CA GLY A 68 -3.98 12.46 0.70
C GLY A 68 -4.96 11.37 1.14
N HIS A 69 -4.46 10.44 1.96
CA HIS A 69 -5.20 9.24 2.38
C HIS A 69 -4.74 8.77 3.76
N TYR A 70 -5.59 8.01 4.45
CA TYR A 70 -5.22 7.34 5.70
C TYR A 70 -4.47 6.05 5.42
N LYS A 71 -3.43 5.80 6.23
CA LYS A 71 -2.64 4.57 6.21
C LYS A 71 -2.28 4.15 7.62
N THR A 72 -2.01 2.86 7.80
CA THR A 72 -1.44 2.34 9.04
C THR A 72 -0.04 2.90 9.28
N GLU A 73 0.33 2.99 10.55
CA GLU A 73 1.70 3.33 10.94
C GLU A 73 2.70 2.29 10.44
N SER A 74 3.93 2.73 10.20
CA SER A 74 4.97 1.85 9.66
C SER A 74 5.55 0.97 10.77
N SER A 75 5.42 -0.35 10.63
CA SER A 75 5.99 -1.34 11.54
C SER A 75 7.02 -2.23 10.83
N SER A 76 7.60 -3.21 11.54
CA SER A 76 8.57 -4.15 10.98
C SER A 76 7.95 -5.23 10.08
N THR A 77 6.63 -5.32 10.01
CA THR A 77 5.87 -6.27 9.18
C THR A 77 4.83 -5.51 8.37
N ASN A 78 4.35 -6.10 7.28
CA ASN A 78 3.23 -5.55 6.53
C ASN A 78 1.90 -6.27 6.76
N LEU A 79 1.85 -7.34 7.56
CA LEU A 79 0.68 -8.22 7.66
C LEU A 79 -0.62 -7.49 8.05
N ASP A 80 -0.52 -6.50 8.93
CA ASP A 80 -1.62 -5.72 9.50
C ASP A 80 -1.84 -4.37 8.78
N ASN A 81 -1.07 -4.07 7.74
CA ASN A 81 -1.22 -2.81 7.01
C ASN A 81 -2.46 -2.81 6.11
N PHE A 82 -3.16 -1.67 6.00
CA PHE A 82 -4.34 -1.54 5.10
C PHE A 82 -4.03 -1.90 3.65
N SER A 83 -2.80 -1.64 3.17
CA SER A 83 -2.42 -1.94 1.79
C SER A 83 -2.19 -3.42 1.50
N THR A 84 -2.19 -4.28 2.52
CA THR A 84 -1.80 -5.69 2.41
C THR A 84 -2.97 -6.56 2.01
N GLN A 85 -2.70 -7.57 1.18
CA GLN A 85 -3.71 -8.45 0.61
C GLN A 85 -4.55 -9.14 1.69
N GLY A 86 -5.87 -8.99 1.55
CA GLY A 86 -6.88 -9.48 2.50
C GLY A 86 -7.32 -8.42 3.52
N ASN A 87 -6.58 -7.33 3.69
CA ASN A 87 -6.96 -6.23 4.56
C ASN A 87 -7.75 -5.18 3.76
N SER A 88 -8.49 -4.34 4.48
CA SER A 88 -9.21 -3.20 3.89
C SER A 88 -8.90 -1.93 4.67
N ASN A 89 -8.86 -0.81 3.95
CA ASN A 89 -8.78 0.51 4.55
C ASN A 89 -10.19 0.96 4.97
N PRO A 90 -10.50 1.10 6.27
CA PRO A 90 -11.84 1.49 6.70
C PRO A 90 -12.23 2.93 6.31
N PHE A 91 -11.27 3.77 5.94
CA PHE A 91 -11.51 5.17 5.55
C PHE A 91 -11.87 5.34 4.07
N THR A 92 -11.44 4.40 3.22
CA THR A 92 -11.69 4.45 1.77
C THR A 92 -12.50 3.25 1.25
N SER A 93 -12.69 2.23 2.09
CA SER A 93 -13.25 0.92 1.73
C SER A 93 -12.44 0.17 0.65
N GLU A 94 -11.22 0.63 0.36
CA GLU A 94 -10.33 -0.02 -0.60
C GLU A 94 -9.67 -1.26 0.02
N SER A 95 -9.64 -2.35 -0.74
CA SER A 95 -8.90 -3.55 -0.35
C SER A 95 -7.41 -3.43 -0.67
N GLY A 96 -6.59 -3.91 0.25
CA GLY A 96 -5.17 -4.06 0.07
C GLY A 96 -4.83 -5.07 -1.02
N SER A 97 -3.78 -4.79 -1.77
CA SER A 97 -3.31 -5.61 -2.90
C SER A 97 -1.84 -6.03 -2.78
N ARG A 98 -1.11 -5.50 -1.80
CA ARG A 98 0.30 -5.83 -1.59
C ARG A 98 0.44 -7.21 -0.99
N ALA A 99 1.35 -8.02 -1.52
CA ALA A 99 1.62 -9.34 -0.95
C ALA A 99 2.10 -9.22 0.51
N ARG A 100 1.72 -10.20 1.32
CA ARG A 100 2.20 -10.36 2.70
C ARG A 100 3.70 -10.65 2.70
N ASP A 101 4.41 -10.10 3.69
CA ASP A 101 5.80 -10.44 3.95
C ASP A 101 5.96 -11.97 4.11
N ASN A 102 7.03 -12.52 3.56
CA ASN A 102 7.39 -13.94 3.58
C ASN A 102 6.36 -14.88 2.93
N SER A 103 5.48 -14.35 2.08
CA SER A 103 4.53 -15.17 1.29
C SER A 103 5.12 -15.55 -0.07
N PRO A 104 4.64 -16.65 -0.70
CA PRO A 104 5.05 -16.99 -2.07
C PRO A 104 4.85 -15.84 -3.06
N ASN A 105 3.79 -15.05 -2.89
CA ASN A 105 3.47 -13.90 -3.74
C ASN A 105 4.49 -12.75 -3.58
N ALA A 106 5.21 -12.65 -2.46
CA ALA A 106 6.24 -11.63 -2.26
C ALA A 106 7.42 -11.82 -3.24
N ASN A 107 7.73 -13.06 -3.62
CA ASN A 107 8.84 -13.39 -4.53
C ASN A 107 8.62 -12.88 -5.97
N ASN A 108 7.37 -12.56 -6.34
CA ASN A 108 7.06 -11.98 -7.64
C ASN A 108 7.41 -10.48 -7.72
N TYR A 109 7.61 -9.82 -6.58
CA TYR A 109 7.94 -8.39 -6.55
C TYR A 109 9.41 -8.18 -6.91
N GLY A 110 9.66 -7.35 -7.92
CA GLY A 110 11.03 -7.09 -8.38
C GLY A 110 11.71 -8.30 -9.02
N GLN A 111 10.93 -9.23 -9.58
CA GLN A 111 11.47 -10.42 -10.24
C GLN A 111 12.49 -10.03 -11.33
N GLY A 112 13.64 -10.70 -11.35
CA GLY A 112 14.77 -10.36 -12.23
C GLY A 112 15.61 -9.15 -11.80
N ARG A 113 15.29 -8.52 -10.66
CA ARG A 113 16.11 -7.45 -10.06
C ARG A 113 16.90 -7.99 -8.87
N THR A 114 18.07 -7.40 -8.62
CA THR A 114 18.81 -7.67 -7.38
C THR A 114 18.10 -7.00 -6.21
N ILE A 115 17.71 -7.80 -5.22
CA ILE A 115 17.07 -7.31 -4.00
C ILE A 115 18.13 -6.99 -2.96
N HIS A 116 18.05 -5.79 -2.41
CA HIS A 116 18.90 -5.29 -1.34
C HIS A 116 18.09 -5.20 -0.04
N THR A 117 18.77 -5.38 1.09
CA THR A 117 18.19 -5.16 2.42
C THR A 117 18.76 -3.89 3.04
N GLY A 118 17.89 -2.99 3.47
CA GLY A 118 18.28 -1.76 4.16
C GLY A 118 18.58 -1.97 5.64
N PRO A 119 19.18 -0.97 6.33
CA PRO A 119 19.52 -1.07 7.74
C PRO A 119 18.31 -1.27 8.67
N ARG A 120 17.10 -0.95 8.20
CA ARG A 120 15.83 -1.17 8.92
C ARG A 120 15.15 -2.48 8.54
N GLY A 121 15.85 -3.38 7.85
CA GLY A 121 15.34 -4.69 7.41
C GLY A 121 14.31 -4.65 6.26
N GLY A 122 14.02 -3.48 5.70
CA GLY A 122 13.17 -3.35 4.52
C GLY A 122 13.92 -3.80 3.26
N GLN A 123 13.26 -4.58 2.41
CA GLN A 123 13.81 -5.01 1.13
C GLN A 123 13.41 -4.06 0.00
N TYR A 124 14.32 -3.85 -0.95
CA TYR A 124 14.10 -2.97 -2.10
C TYR A 124 15.00 -3.35 -3.28
N TYR A 125 14.68 -2.85 -4.47
CA TYR A 125 15.57 -2.84 -5.62
C TYR A 125 15.73 -1.42 -6.16
N TYR A 126 16.73 -1.19 -7.02
CA TYR A 126 16.86 0.06 -7.76
C TYR A 126 16.16 -0.08 -9.12
N ASN A 127 15.20 0.80 -9.40
CA ASN A 127 14.60 0.87 -10.73
C ASN A 127 15.56 1.51 -11.74
N ASP A 128 15.17 1.55 -13.02
CA ASP A 128 16.04 2.05 -14.10
C ASP A 128 16.38 3.55 -13.96
N ASN A 129 15.61 4.29 -13.15
CA ASN A 129 15.87 5.69 -12.80
C ASN A 129 16.78 5.83 -11.56
N GLY A 130 17.34 4.74 -11.04
CA GLY A 130 18.19 4.74 -9.83
C GLY A 130 17.42 4.93 -8.52
N ASN A 131 16.08 4.89 -8.53
CA ASN A 131 15.27 5.08 -7.33
C ASN A 131 15.02 3.76 -6.60
N LYS A 132 15.02 3.80 -5.26
CA LYS A 132 14.68 2.64 -4.42
C LYS A 132 13.19 2.35 -4.50
N VAL A 133 12.86 1.13 -4.90
CA VAL A 133 11.49 0.60 -4.89
C VAL A 133 11.40 -0.50 -3.84
N TYR A 134 10.68 -0.22 -2.76
CA TYR A 134 10.50 -1.17 -1.66
C TYR A 134 9.52 -2.28 -2.05
N VAL A 135 9.88 -3.50 -1.69
CA VAL A 135 9.11 -4.72 -1.94
C VAL A 135 8.75 -5.39 -0.61
N PRO A 136 7.67 -6.19 -0.56
CA PRO A 136 7.42 -7.07 0.58
C PRO A 136 8.64 -7.96 0.84
N LYS A 137 8.90 -8.27 2.11
CA LYS A 137 10.05 -9.11 2.46
C LYS A 137 9.88 -10.49 1.85
N GLN A 138 10.92 -10.96 1.18
CA GLN A 138 10.95 -12.28 0.58
C GLN A 138 11.58 -13.27 1.55
N SER A 139 11.03 -14.49 1.60
CA SER A 139 11.61 -15.58 2.38
C SER A 139 12.95 -15.96 1.76
N THR A 140 14.04 -15.70 2.47
CA THR A 140 15.36 -16.21 2.09
C THR A 140 15.36 -17.71 2.31
N THR A 141 15.06 -18.50 1.29
CA THR A 141 15.46 -19.91 1.27
C THR A 141 16.99 -19.92 1.21
N PHE A 142 17.65 -20.13 2.34
CA PHE A 142 19.07 -20.42 2.34
C PHE A 142 19.25 -21.77 1.63
N PRO A 143 19.97 -21.86 0.49
CA PRO A 143 20.44 -23.15 0.04
C PRO A 143 21.45 -23.64 1.08
N PHE A 144 21.14 -24.77 1.71
CA PHE A 144 22.10 -25.51 2.53
C PHE A 144 23.20 -26.10 1.65
#